data_AF-A0AA51DD77-F1
#
_entry.id   AF-A0AA51DD77-F1
#
_cell.length_a   1.000
_cell.length_b   1.000
_cell.length_c   1.000
_cell.angle_alpha   90.00
_cell.angle_beta   90.00
_cell.angle_gamma   90.00
#
_symmetry.space_group_name_H-M   'P 1'
#
loop_
_entity.id
_entity.type
_entity.pdbx_description
1 polymer ?
#
loop_
_entity_poly.entity_id
_entity_poly.type
_entity_poly.pdbx_seq_one_letter_code
_entity_poly.pdbx_strand_id
1 'polypeptide(L)'
;MALIMANYAKVIGFKLPKVHAENTFADGANINTWAKNAVKQMQMAGVISGKNNNKFDPQGKATRAEVSAVLKRFVQVADTAVFFKTFS
;
A
#
# COMPACT_ATOMS: atom_id res chain seq x y z
N MET A 1 0.23 -8.99 2.72
CA MET A 1 1.20 -7.91 3.01
C MET A 1 0.55 -6.54 3.27
N ALA A 2 -0.46 -6.11 2.50
CA ALA A 2 -1.08 -4.79 2.67
C ALA A 2 -1.60 -4.51 4.10
N LEU A 3 -2.29 -5.49 4.72
CA LEU A 3 -2.76 -5.35 6.10
C LEU A 3 -1.60 -5.18 7.11
N ILE A 4 -0.50 -5.92 6.94
CA ILE A 4 0.67 -5.83 7.82
C ILE A 4 1.25 -4.40 7.76
N MET A 5 1.42 -3.87 6.56
CA MET A 5 1.93 -2.50 6.37
C MET A 5 0.96 -1.45 6.92
N ALA A 6 -0.36 -1.66 6.77
CA ALA A 6 -1.36 -0.70 7.25
C ALA A 6 -1.40 -0.68 8.78
N ASN A 7 -1.29 -1.85 9.42
CA ASN A 7 -1.17 -1.97 10.85
C ASN A 7 0.14 -1.35 11.35
N TYR A 8 1.26 -1.59 10.66
CA TYR A 8 2.54 -0.99 11.00
C TYR A 8 2.47 0.54 10.94
N ALA A 9 1.95 1.11 9.85
CA ALA A 9 1.72 2.55 9.71
C ALA A 9 0.90 3.12 10.86
N LYS A 10 -0.19 2.43 11.24
CA LYS A 10 -1.04 2.81 12.37
C LYS A 10 -0.26 2.82 13.70
N VAL A 11 0.55 1.79 13.95
CA VAL A 11 1.35 1.67 15.19
C VAL A 11 2.38 2.80 15.30
N ILE A 12 3.03 3.18 14.21
CA ILE A 12 4.03 4.26 14.21
C ILE A 12 3.41 5.66 14.08
N GLY A 13 2.07 5.77 14.12
CA GLY A 13 1.35 7.05 13.96
C GLY A 13 1.49 7.66 12.56
N PHE A 14 1.91 6.89 11.57
CA PHE A 14 2.09 7.36 10.20
C PHE A 14 0.76 7.34 9.45
N LYS A 15 0.31 8.52 9.03
CA LYS A 15 -0.87 8.66 8.16
C LYS A 15 -0.43 8.53 6.71
N LEU A 16 -0.93 7.50 6.04
CA LEU A 16 -0.66 7.28 4.63
C LEU A 16 -1.21 8.44 3.79
N PRO A 17 -0.38 9.06 2.92
CA PRO A 17 -0.85 10.11 2.03
C PRO A 17 -1.78 9.53 0.95
N LYS A 18 -2.60 10.38 0.35
CA LYS A 18 -3.47 10.04 -0.78
C LYS A 18 -2.93 10.70 -2.05
N VAL A 19 -1.82 10.17 -2.55
CA VAL A 19 -1.09 10.73 -3.71
C VAL A 19 -1.76 10.35 -5.03
N HIS A 20 -2.42 9.20 -5.07
CA HIS A 20 -3.15 8.71 -6.23
C HIS A 20 -4.66 8.68 -5.98
N ALA A 21 -5.44 8.82 -7.06
CA ALA A 21 -6.84 8.46 -7.06
C ALA A 21 -7.02 6.97 -6.74
N GLU A 22 -8.15 6.64 -6.14
CA GLU A 22 -8.51 5.25 -5.87
C GLU A 22 -8.64 4.48 -7.19
N ASN A 23 -7.99 3.32 -7.24
CA ASN A 23 -8.09 2.40 -8.36
C ASN A 23 -8.75 1.10 -7.89
N THR A 24 -9.75 0.63 -8.64
CA THR A 24 -10.37 -0.67 -8.40
C THR A 24 -9.64 -1.73 -9.20
N PHE A 25 -9.02 -2.68 -8.51
CA PHE A 25 -8.35 -3.81 -9.14
C PHE A 25 -9.36 -4.74 -9.83
N ALA A 26 -8.96 -5.32 -10.97
CA ALA A 26 -9.80 -6.23 -11.76
C ALA A 26 -10.24 -7.48 -10.97
N ASP A 27 -9.45 -7.89 -9.99
CA ASP A 27 -9.73 -8.99 -9.05
C ASP A 27 -10.08 -8.48 -7.64
N GLY A 28 -10.52 -7.23 -7.52
CA GLY A 28 -10.89 -6.60 -6.25
C GLY A 28 -12.00 -7.34 -5.49
N ALA A 29 -12.84 -8.09 -6.20
CA ALA A 29 -13.86 -8.97 -5.62
C ALA A 29 -13.26 -10.11 -4.78
N ASN A 30 -12.05 -10.57 -5.13
CA ASN A 30 -11.35 -11.65 -4.44
C ASN A 30 -10.58 -11.15 -3.21
N ILE A 31 -10.55 -9.84 -2.96
CA ILE A 31 -9.94 -9.25 -1.78
C ILE A 31 -10.91 -9.42 -0.62
N ASN A 32 -10.48 -10.13 0.43
CA ASN A 32 -11.24 -10.26 1.67
C ASN A 32 -11.66 -8.90 2.24
N THR A 33 -12.87 -8.80 2.77
CA THR A 33 -13.46 -7.54 3.26
C THR A 33 -12.56 -6.82 4.27
N TRP A 34 -11.91 -7.56 5.17
CA TRP A 34 -10.97 -6.99 6.16
C TRP A 34 -9.71 -6.39 5.53
N ALA A 35 -9.32 -6.82 4.33
CA ALA A 35 -8.13 -6.34 3.63
C ALA A 35 -8.44 -5.18 2.68
N LYS A 36 -9.69 -5.02 2.22
CA LYS A 36 -10.07 -4.05 1.18
C LYS A 36 -9.61 -2.63 1.51
N ASN A 37 -9.87 -2.18 2.74
CA ASN A 37 -9.47 -0.83 3.15
C ASN A 37 -7.95 -0.66 3.20
N ALA A 38 -7.21 -1.66 3.69
CA ALA A 38 -5.76 -1.61 3.73
C ALA A 38 -5.15 -1.58 2.32
N VAL A 39 -5.67 -2.40 1.40
CA VAL A 39 -5.24 -2.43 0.00
C VAL A 39 -5.51 -1.08 -0.68
N LYS A 40 -6.71 -0.53 -0.49
CA LYS A 40 -7.09 0.80 -0.99
C LYS A 40 -6.15 1.89 -0.48
N GLN A 41 -5.92 1.98 0.84
CA GLN A 41 -5.03 2.99 1.41
C GLN A 41 -3.60 2.88 0.88
N MET A 42 -3.08 1.66 0.76
CA MET A 42 -1.73 1.43 0.24
C MET A 42 -1.61 1.74 -1.26
N GLN A 43 -2.67 1.48 -2.04
CA GLN A 43 -2.71 1.83 -3.46
C GLN A 43 -2.73 3.35 -3.63
N MET A 44 -3.60 4.05 -2.89
CA MET A 44 -3.68 5.52 -2.93
C MET A 44 -2.39 6.19 -2.45
N ALA A 45 -1.65 5.55 -1.55
CA ALA A 45 -0.36 6.03 -1.07
C ALA A 45 0.81 5.74 -2.03
N GLY A 46 0.59 5.00 -3.13
CA GLY A 46 1.64 4.62 -4.08
C GLY A 46 2.56 3.49 -3.58
N VAL A 47 2.21 2.86 -2.45
CA VAL A 47 2.98 1.76 -1.86
C VAL A 47 2.72 0.44 -2.60
N ILE A 48 1.47 0.23 -3.03
CA ILE A 48 1.06 -0.93 -3.81
C ILE A 48 0.63 -0.48 -5.21
N SER A 49 1.21 -1.13 -6.21
CA SER A 49 0.73 -1.09 -7.59
C SER A 49 0.14 -2.45 -7.96
N GLY A 50 -0.85 -2.44 -8.84
CA GLY A 50 -1.33 -3.67 -9.46
C GLY A 50 -0.23 -4.33 -10.30
N LYS A 51 -0.38 -5.63 -10.49
CA LYS A 51 0.34 -6.45 -11.46
C LYS A 51 -0.27 -6.26 -12.86
N ASN A 52 0.20 -7.06 -13.81
CA ASN A 52 -0.36 -7.13 -15.16
C ASN A 52 -1.90 -7.25 -15.14
N ASN A 53 -2.55 -6.62 -16.11
CA ASN A 53 -4.01 -6.57 -16.24
C ASN A 53 -4.74 -5.97 -15.02
N ASN A 54 -4.10 -5.02 -14.33
CA ASN A 54 -4.67 -4.32 -13.18
C ASN A 54 -5.13 -5.28 -12.05
N LYS A 55 -4.37 -6.34 -11.80
CA LYS A 55 -4.66 -7.32 -10.75
C LYS A 55 -3.89 -7.05 -9.47
N PHE A 56 -4.53 -7.19 -8.32
CA PHE A 56 -3.87 -7.19 -7.03
C PHE A 56 -3.30 -8.56 -6.67
N ASP A 57 -3.95 -9.64 -7.13
CA ASP A 57 -3.61 -11.04 -6.86
C ASP A 57 -3.64 -11.38 -5.35
N PRO A 58 -4.82 -11.26 -4.68
CA PRO A 58 -4.93 -11.39 -3.23
C PRO A 58 -4.61 -12.79 -2.68
N GLN A 59 -4.79 -13.82 -3.51
CA GLN A 59 -4.55 -15.23 -3.16
C GLN A 59 -3.18 -15.73 -3.64
N GLY A 60 -2.48 -14.94 -4.47
CA GLY A 60 -1.15 -15.24 -4.94
C GLY A 60 -0.12 -15.24 -3.81
N LYS A 61 0.95 -16.01 -4.01
CA LYS A 61 2.11 -15.97 -3.11
C LYS A 61 2.92 -14.70 -3.37
N ALA A 62 3.21 -13.97 -2.30
CA ALA A 62 4.14 -12.86 -2.37
C ALA A 62 5.59 -13.37 -2.38
N THR A 63 6.36 -13.01 -3.39
CA THR A 63 7.79 -13.30 -3.45
C THR A 63 8.56 -12.34 -2.53
N ARG A 64 9.77 -12.75 -2.11
CA ARG A 64 10.66 -11.89 -1.30
C ARG A 64 10.98 -10.57 -2.02
N ALA A 65 11.13 -10.62 -3.34
CA ALA A 65 11.39 -9.45 -4.17
C ALA A 65 10.20 -8.48 -4.17
N GLU A 66 8.97 -8.98 -4.33
CA GLU A 66 7.76 -8.15 -4.26
C GLU A 66 7.60 -7.50 -2.89
N VAL A 67 7.79 -8.27 -1.80
CA VAL A 67 7.69 -7.74 -0.44
C VAL A 67 8.76 -6.66 -0.19
N SER A 68 10.00 -6.88 -0.64
CA SER A 68 11.09 -5.90 -0.53
C SER A 68 10.77 -4.61 -1.32
N ALA A 69 10.24 -4.74 -2.53
CA ALA A 69 9.85 -3.59 -3.34
C ALA A 69 8.72 -2.78 -2.69
N VAL A 70 7.72 -3.46 -2.10
CA VAL A 70 6.63 -2.79 -1.36
C VAL A 70 7.17 -2.10 -0.11
N LEU A 71 8.05 -2.74 0.64
CA LEU A 71 8.69 -2.13 1.83
C LEU A 71 9.53 -0.90 1.47
N LYS A 72 10.32 -0.98 0.40
CA LYS A 72 11.10 0.17 -0.09
C LYS A 72 10.19 1.37 -0.39
N ARG A 73 9.10 1.16 -1.13
CA ARG A 73 8.14 2.23 -1.45
C ARG A 73 7.48 2.79 -0.20
N PHE A 74 7.12 1.93 0.75
CA PHE A 74 6.57 2.36 2.03
C PHE A 74 7.52 3.32 2.77
N VAL A 75 8.81 2.96 2.86
CA VAL A 75 9.83 3.80 3.50
C VAL A 75 10.00 5.13 2.75
N GLN A 76 10.04 5.12 1.42
CA GLN A 76 10.13 6.34 0.61
C GLN A 76 8.95 7.30 0.83
N VAL A 77 7.73 6.74 0.89
CA VAL A 77 6.51 7.50 1.16
C VAL A 77 6.54 8.08 2.58
N ALA A 78 7.01 7.31 3.57
CA ALA A 78 7.14 7.77 4.94
C ALA A 78 8.17 8.90 5.08
N ASP A 79 9.34 8.74 4.47
CA ASP A 79 10.43 9.73 4.50
C ASP A 79 10.01 11.05 3.83
N THR A 80 9.40 10.95 2.64
CA THR A 80 8.87 12.13 1.92
C THR A 80 7.86 12.89 2.75
N ALA A 81 6.95 12.18 3.42
CA ALA A 81 5.93 12.80 4.26
C ALA A 81 6.51 13.44 5.55
N VAL A 82 7.58 12.87 6.12
CA VAL A 82 8.30 13.48 7.25
C VAL A 82 8.98 14.77 6.81
N PHE A 83 9.65 14.78 5.64
CA PHE A 83 10.25 15.97 5.07
C PHE A 83 9.24 17.11 4.94
N PHE A 84 8.07 16.87 4.33
CA PHE A 84 7.04 17.90 4.20
C PHE A 84 6.51 18.44 5.54
N LYS A 85 6.50 17.63 6.60
CA LYS A 85 6.02 18.05 7.93
C LYS A 85 7.07 18.86 8.70
N THR A 86 8.35 18.62 8.47
CA THR A 86 9.44 19.30 9.19
C THR A 86 9.77 20.68 8.59
N PHE A 87 9.51 20.89 7.31
CA PHE A 87 9.86 22.11 6.58
C PHE A 87 8.67 22.99 6.19
N SER A 88 7.49 22.78 6.80
CA SER A 88 6.28 23.62 6.68
C SER A 88 5.85 24.16 8.02
#